data_AF-A0A4R2KY22-F1
#
_entry.id   AF-A0A4R2KY22-F1
#
_cell.length_a   1.000
_cell.length_b   1.000
_cell.length_c   1.000
_cell.angle_alpha   90.00
_cell.angle_beta   90.00
_cell.angle_gamma   90.00
#
_symmetry.space_group_name_H-M   'P 1'
#
loop_
_entity.id
_entity.type
_entity.pdbx_description
1 polymer ?
#
loop_
_entity_poly.entity_id
_entity_poly.type
_entity_poly.pdbx_seq_one_letter_code
_entity_poly.pdbx_strand_id
1 'polypeptide(L)'
;MYFDSLRALLEMDGHGFYVWSAYGISLLVIALLVVAPFRRRRRLLSAIRAGQQREAAAAARRTPQPAAGSLSSEKESLNAPRA
;
A
#
# COMPACT_ATOMS: atom_id res chain seq x y z
N MET A 1 17.91 -42.43 -33.12
CA MET A 1 17.45 -41.07 -32.74
C MET A 1 18.17 -40.73 -31.44
N TYR A 2 18.97 -39.67 -31.39
CA TYR A 2 20.00 -39.46 -30.34
C TYR A 2 19.51 -38.62 -29.14
N PHE A 3 18.26 -38.15 -29.18
CA PHE A 3 17.68 -37.32 -28.12
C PHE A 3 16.21 -37.71 -27.90
N ASP A 4 15.96 -38.89 -27.35
CA ASP A 4 14.60 -39.44 -27.20
C ASP A 4 13.80 -38.84 -26.02
N SER A 5 14.37 -37.93 -25.22
CA SER A 5 13.61 -37.37 -24.09
C SER A 5 14.29 -36.18 -23.42
N LEU A 6 13.47 -35.24 -22.92
CA LEU A 6 13.86 -34.18 -21.98
C LEU A 6 14.64 -34.71 -20.77
N ARG A 7 14.45 -36.00 -20.46
CA ARG A 7 15.18 -36.75 -19.44
C ARG A 7 16.66 -36.91 -19.76
N ALA A 8 17.02 -37.18 -21.02
CA ALA A 8 18.42 -37.25 -21.47
C ALA A 8 19.14 -35.90 -21.41
N LEU A 9 18.41 -34.77 -21.49
CA LEU A 9 18.95 -33.43 -21.24
C LEU A 9 19.16 -33.13 -19.74
N LEU A 10 18.36 -33.74 -18.86
CA LEU A 10 18.60 -33.72 -17.40
C LEU A 10 19.66 -34.73 -16.94
N GLU A 11 19.80 -35.84 -17.66
CA GLU A 11 20.72 -36.96 -17.38
C GLU A 11 21.87 -37.02 -18.40
N MET A 12 22.32 -35.87 -18.94
CA MET A 12 23.66 -35.78 -19.53
C MET A 12 24.67 -35.91 -18.38
N ASP A 13 25.09 -37.14 -18.11
CA ASP A 13 26.19 -37.50 -17.22
C ASP A 13 26.01 -37.11 -15.73
N GLY A 14 24.76 -37.02 -15.27
CA GLY A 14 24.44 -36.81 -13.84
C GLY A 14 24.52 -35.35 -13.36
N HIS A 15 24.69 -34.37 -14.25
CA HIS A 15 24.87 -32.96 -13.88
C HIS A 15 23.64 -32.06 -14.01
N GLY A 16 22.53 -32.53 -14.61
CA GLY A 16 21.34 -31.70 -14.80
C GLY A 16 20.73 -31.21 -13.48
N PHE A 17 20.83 -32.00 -12.40
CA PHE A 17 20.36 -31.58 -11.07
C PHE A 17 21.11 -30.38 -10.52
N TYR A 18 22.43 -30.27 -10.79
CA TYR A 18 23.25 -29.14 -10.36
C TYR A 18 22.87 -27.85 -11.08
N VAL A 19 22.65 -27.93 -12.39
CA VAL A 19 22.25 -26.78 -13.21
C VAL A 19 20.89 -26.26 -12.72
N TRP A 20 19.89 -27.13 -12.63
CA TRP A 20 18.56 -26.75 -12.14
C TRP A 20 18.58 -26.22 -10.71
N SER A 21 19.40 -26.80 -9.82
CA SER A 21 19.56 -26.28 -8.46
C SER A 21 20.21 -24.90 -8.44
N ALA A 22 21.24 -24.66 -9.26
CA ALA A 22 21.86 -23.35 -9.40
C ALA A 22 20.87 -22.31 -9.92
N TYR A 23 20.12 -22.64 -10.99
CA TYR A 23 19.04 -21.78 -11.49
C TYR A 23 17.95 -21.53 -10.44
N GLY A 24 17.55 -22.56 -9.69
CA GLY A 24 16.56 -22.46 -8.62
C GLY A 24 17.02 -21.54 -7.48
N ILE A 25 18.28 -21.69 -7.04
CA ILE A 25 18.88 -20.83 -6.00
C ILE A 25 19.00 -19.39 -6.52
N SER A 26 19.48 -19.18 -7.74
CA SER A 26 19.56 -17.84 -8.33
C SER A 26 18.19 -17.19 -8.46
N LEU A 27 17.18 -17.91 -8.93
CA LEU A 27 15.81 -17.42 -9.02
C LEU A 27 15.25 -17.08 -7.64
N LEU A 28 15.51 -17.92 -6.63
CA LEU A 28 15.11 -17.69 -5.25
C LEU A 28 15.75 -16.42 -4.69
N VAL A 29 17.05 -16.22 -4.89
CA VAL A 29 17.76 -15.02 -4.44
C VAL A 29 17.18 -13.78 -5.10
N ILE A 30 16.97 -13.80 -6.43
CA ILE A 30 16.33 -12.68 -7.15
C ILE A 30 14.92 -12.42 -6.61
N ALA A 31 14.12 -13.47 -6.41
CA ALA A 31 12.77 -13.36 -5.87
C ALA A 31 12.79 -12.72 -4.47
N LEU A 32 13.69 -13.12 -3.58
CA LEU A 32 13.85 -12.53 -2.25
C LEU A 32 14.25 -11.04 -2.35
N LEU A 33 15.18 -10.71 -3.26
CA LEU A 33 15.63 -9.35 -3.50
C LEU A 33 14.52 -8.44 -4.03
N VAL A 34 13.59 -8.97 -4.81
CA VAL A 34 12.45 -8.23 -5.36
C VAL A 34 11.29 -8.16 -4.37
N VAL A 35 10.98 -9.26 -3.68
CA VAL A 35 9.86 -9.37 -2.75
C VAL A 35 10.09 -8.51 -1.50
N ALA A 36 11.32 -8.45 -0.98
CA ALA A 36 11.64 -7.63 0.19
C ALA A 36 11.28 -6.12 0.02
N PRO A 37 11.75 -5.41 -1.02
CA PRO A 37 11.37 -4.03 -1.28
C PRO A 37 9.89 -3.90 -1.67
N PHE A 38 9.30 -4.88 -2.36
CA PHE A 38 7.86 -4.84 -2.69
C PHE A 38 6.99 -4.87 -1.43
N ARG A 39 7.32 -5.72 -0.45
CA ARG A 39 6.63 -5.77 0.85
C ARG A 39 6.80 -4.47 1.62
N ARG A 40 7.99 -3.87 1.58
CA ARG A 40 8.25 -2.58 2.26
C ARG A 40 7.51 -1.42 1.60
N ARG A 41 7.47 -1.37 0.27
CA ARG A 41 6.74 -0.35 -0.49
C ARG A 41 5.23 -0.41 -0.23
N ARG A 42 4.65 -1.62 -0.14
CA ARG A 42 3.24 -1.79 0.25
C ARG A 42 2.94 -1.22 1.64
N ARG A 43 3.83 -1.42 2.61
CA ARG A 43 3.68 -0.87 3.98
C ARG A 43 3.78 0.65 4.00
N LEU A 44 4.69 1.25 3.23
CA LEU A 44 4.82 2.70 3.13
C LEU A 44 3.57 3.33 2.48
N LEU A 45 3.05 2.74 1.41
CA LEU A 45 1.84 3.22 0.76
C LEU A 45 0.60 3.13 1.68
N SER A 46 0.48 2.07 2.50
CA SER A 46 -0.58 2.00 3.50
C SER A 46 -0.45 3.07 4.59
N ALA A 47 0.78 3.38 5.03
CA ALA A 47 1.02 4.42 6.03
C ALA A 47 0.66 5.82 5.49
N ILE A 48 1.01 6.11 4.23
CA ILE A 48 0.66 7.37 3.58
C ILE A 48 -0.86 7.53 3.44
N ARG A 49 -1.58 6.46 3.03
CA ARG A 49 -3.05 6.49 2.92
C ARG A 49 -3.73 6.78 4.26
N ALA A 50 -3.22 6.21 5.36
CA ALA A 50 -3.74 6.47 6.70
C ALA A 50 -3.51 7.92 7.15
N GLY A 51 -2.38 8.53 6.78
CA GLY A 51 -2.10 9.95 7.02
C GLY A 51 -3.06 10.88 6.26
N GLN A 52 -3.24 10.64 4.96
CA GLN A 52 -4.11 11.46 4.12
C GLN A 52 -5.57 11.48 4.58
N GLN A 53 -6.10 10.37 5.10
CA GLN A 53 -7.46 10.34 5.65
C GLN A 53 -7.61 11.25 6.88
N ARG A 54 -6.58 11.36 7.71
CA ARG A 54 -6.60 12.23 8.90
C ARG A 54 -6.52 13.70 8.49
N GLU A 55 -5.69 14.02 7.51
CA GLU A 55 -5.59 15.38 6.95
C GLU A 55 -6.89 15.80 6.25
N ALA A 56 -7.50 14.91 5.46
CA ALA A 56 -8.80 15.15 4.83
C ALA A 56 -9.92 15.34 5.86
N ALA A 57 -9.94 14.53 6.94
CA ALA A 57 -10.89 14.69 8.03
C ALA A 57 -10.67 15.99 8.83
N ALA A 58 -9.41 16.42 9.02
CA ALA A 58 -9.08 17.69 9.65
C ALA A 58 -9.43 18.90 8.76
N ALA A 59 -9.25 18.78 7.44
CA ALA A 59 -9.67 19.80 6.47
C ALA A 59 -11.19 19.95 6.42
N ALA A 60 -11.95 18.85 6.47
CA ALA A 60 -13.41 18.86 6.53
C ALA A 60 -13.95 19.49 7.82
N ARG A 61 -13.23 19.38 8.94
CA ARG A 61 -13.56 20.07 10.20
C ARG A 61 -13.21 21.56 10.20
N ARG A 62 -12.33 22.00 9.28
CA ARG A 62 -12.02 23.42 9.07
C ARG A 62 -12.94 24.09 8.08
N THR A 63 -13.79 23.34 7.35
CA THR A 63 -14.95 23.95 6.71
C THR A 63 -15.78 24.53 7.85
N PRO A 64 -15.86 25.87 7.97
CA PRO A 64 -16.28 26.52 9.20
C PRO A 64 -17.60 25.96 9.65
N GLN A 65 -17.64 25.48 10.89
CA GLN A 65 -18.84 25.47 11.71
C GLN A 65 -19.64 26.72 11.33
N PRO A 66 -20.77 26.58 10.61
CA PRO A 66 -21.57 27.73 10.27
C PRO A 66 -21.94 28.36 11.60
N ALA A 67 -21.85 29.68 11.61
CA ALA A 67 -22.28 30.64 12.60
C ALA A 67 -23.75 30.47 13.05
N ALA A 68 -24.15 29.25 13.43
CA ALA A 68 -25.45 28.89 13.94
C ALA A 68 -25.64 29.37 15.39
N GLY A 69 -24.55 29.76 16.06
CA GLY A 69 -24.56 30.36 17.41
C GLY A 69 -24.55 31.90 17.42
N SER A 70 -23.98 32.57 16.41
CA SER A 70 -23.96 34.04 16.38
C SER A 70 -25.22 34.63 15.77
N LEU A 71 -25.84 33.92 14.82
CA LEU A 71 -27.13 34.33 14.31
C LEU A 71 -28.20 34.24 15.40
N SER A 72 -28.26 33.21 16.24
CA SER A 72 -29.21 33.13 17.36
C SER A 72 -28.97 34.19 18.45
N SER A 73 -27.72 34.52 18.74
CA SER A 73 -27.36 35.59 19.70
C SER A 73 -27.74 36.99 19.20
N GLU A 74 -27.70 37.23 17.89
CA GLU A 74 -28.14 38.48 17.26
C GLU A 74 -29.68 38.62 17.32
N LYS A 75 -30.43 37.53 17.10
CA LYS A 75 -31.93 37.58 17.08
C LYS A 75 -32.52 37.61 18.48
N GLU A 76 -31.81 37.09 19.48
CA GLU A 76 -32.23 37.18 20.89
C GLU A 76 -31.99 38.58 21.48
N SER A 77 -30.90 39.24 21.09
CA SER A 77 -30.60 40.64 21.43
C SER A 77 -31.61 41.62 20.80
N LEU A 78 -32.03 41.38 19.56
CA LEU A 78 -32.97 42.25 18.84
C LEU A 78 -34.43 42.09 19.27
N ASN A 79 -34.78 41.03 20.02
CA ASN A 79 -36.14 40.71 20.45
C ASN A 79 -36.42 41.03 21.93
N ALA A 80 -35.53 41.76 22.60
CA ALA A 80 -35.80 42.26 23.94
C ALA A 80 -36.86 43.38 23.87
N PRO A 81 -38.04 43.23 24.52
CA PRO A 81 -39.01 44.33 24.59
C PRO A 81 -38.40 45.45 25.43
N ARG A 82 -38.17 46.62 24.80
CA ARG A 82 -37.82 47.86 25.50
C ARG A 82 -39.02 48.27 26.36
N ALA A 83 -39.00 47.86 27.63
CA ALA A 83 -39.88 48.32 28.68
C ALA A 83 -39.17 49.36 29.54
#